data_AF-A0A497R783-F1
#
_entry.id   AF-A0A497R783-F1
#
_cell.length_a   1.000
_cell.length_b   1.000
_cell.length_c   1.000
_cell.angle_alpha   90.00
_cell.angle_beta   90.00
_cell.angle_gamma   90.00
#
_symmetry.space_group_name_H-M   'P 1'
#
loop_
_entity.id
_entity.type
_entity.pdbx_description
1 polymer ?
#
loop_
_entity_poly.entity_id
_entity_poly.type
_entity_poly.pdbx_seq_one_letter_code
_entity_poly.pdbx_strand_id
1 'polypeptide(L)'
;MASEVSEIAIEEGKRALQYRDFSTATQIFSNALIEGKIDEPEYWCNLAKALFYQAQFESALKCWHEAATRDPTNKKIWVRISALYALMGDDDLAIYYYKLAEQLPVPEE
;
A
#
# COMPACT_ATOMS: atom_id res chain seq x y z
N MET A 1 -2.07 24.55 5.79
CA MET A 1 -2.42 24.68 4.36
C MET A 1 -2.05 23.42 3.56
N ALA A 2 -0.80 23.17 3.16
CA ALA A 2 -0.47 21.94 2.39
C ALA A 2 -0.58 20.64 3.22
N SER A 3 -0.10 20.68 4.48
CA SER A 3 -0.15 19.55 5.44
C SER A 3 -1.55 19.16 5.91
N GLU A 4 -2.48 20.10 5.87
CA GLU A 4 -3.84 19.93 6.37
C GLU A 4 -4.74 19.31 5.29
N VAL A 5 -4.50 19.69 4.02
CA VAL A 5 -5.15 19.09 2.86
C VAL A 5 -4.69 17.64 2.67
N SER A 6 -3.42 17.33 2.95
CA SER A 6 -2.93 15.95 2.91
C SER A 6 -3.62 15.08 3.96
N GLU A 7 -3.77 15.58 5.19
CA GLU A 7 -4.35 14.84 6.31
C GLU A 7 -5.85 14.58 6.14
N ILE A 8 -6.61 15.56 5.61
CA ILE A 8 -8.02 15.36 5.25
C ILE A 8 -8.17 14.27 4.19
N ALA A 9 -7.31 14.28 3.16
CA ALA A 9 -7.34 13.26 2.11
C ALA A 9 -7.02 11.85 2.66
N ILE A 10 -6.16 11.73 3.69
CA ILE A 10 -5.94 10.44 4.39
C ILE A 10 -7.24 9.96 4.97
N GLU A 11 -7.88 10.80 5.77
CA GLU A 11 -9.01 10.38 6.57
C GLU A 11 -10.20 10.04 5.66
N GLU A 12 -10.44 10.83 4.63
CA GLU A 12 -11.47 10.54 3.62
C GLU A 12 -11.17 9.24 2.86
N GLY A 13 -9.92 9.03 2.44
CA GLY A 13 -9.52 7.80 1.75
C GLY A 13 -9.62 6.56 2.65
N LYS A 14 -9.19 6.66 3.92
CA LYS A 14 -9.32 5.59 4.92
C LYS A 14 -10.78 5.28 5.22
N ARG A 15 -11.62 6.31 5.32
CA ARG A 15 -13.06 6.16 5.50
C ARG A 15 -13.70 5.47 4.29
N ALA A 16 -13.32 5.85 3.07
CA ALA A 16 -13.78 5.15 1.85
C ALA A 16 -13.38 3.66 1.86
N LEU A 17 -12.14 3.34 2.27
CA LEU A 17 -11.71 1.95 2.47
C LEU A 17 -12.56 1.21 3.52
N GLN A 18 -12.93 1.87 4.62
CA GLN A 18 -13.77 1.29 5.66
C GLN A 18 -15.19 0.98 5.15
N TYR A 19 -15.76 1.86 4.33
CA TYR A 19 -17.05 1.65 3.67
C TYR A 19 -16.99 0.72 2.45
N ARG A 20 -15.82 0.16 2.14
CA ARG A 20 -15.56 -0.68 0.95
C ARG A 20 -15.78 0.05 -0.38
N ASP A 21 -15.77 1.39 -0.36
CA ASP A 21 -15.75 2.20 -1.57
C ASP A 21 -14.31 2.33 -2.08
N PHE A 22 -13.85 1.26 -2.72
CA PHE A 22 -12.47 1.17 -3.21
C PHE A 22 -12.20 2.08 -4.41
N SER A 23 -13.23 2.38 -5.21
CA SER A 23 -13.17 3.34 -6.32
C SER A 23 -12.81 4.73 -5.81
N THR A 24 -13.59 5.24 -4.85
CA THR A 24 -13.36 6.57 -4.27
C THR A 24 -12.03 6.60 -3.54
N ALA A 25 -11.70 5.56 -2.77
CA ALA A 25 -10.40 5.45 -2.10
C ALA A 25 -9.23 5.56 -3.10
N THR A 26 -9.30 4.85 -4.22
CA THR A 26 -8.27 4.88 -5.27
C THR A 26 -8.11 6.27 -5.85
N GLN A 27 -9.23 6.95 -6.13
CA GLN A 27 -9.22 8.30 -6.69
C GLN A 27 -8.62 9.31 -5.71
N ILE A 28 -9.03 9.27 -4.44
CA ILE A 28 -8.50 10.15 -3.39
C ILE A 28 -6.99 9.96 -3.26
N PHE A 29 -6.51 8.72 -3.08
CA PHE A 29 -5.08 8.47 -2.89
C PHE A 29 -4.25 8.77 -4.14
N SER A 30 -4.76 8.47 -5.34
CA SER A 30 -4.06 8.77 -6.59
C SER A 30 -3.91 10.29 -6.81
N ASN A 31 -4.97 11.06 -6.55
CA ASN A 31 -4.92 12.51 -6.64
C ASN A 31 -3.94 13.10 -5.62
N ALA A 32 -3.96 12.58 -4.39
CA ALA A 32 -3.04 13.02 -3.33
C ALA A 32 -1.57 12.83 -3.72
N LEU A 33 -1.24 11.71 -4.38
CA LEU A 33 0.10 11.41 -4.87
C LEU A 33 0.51 12.31 -6.05
N ILE A 34 -0.40 12.54 -7.02
CA ILE A 34 -0.13 13.40 -8.20
C ILE A 34 0.12 14.85 -7.80
N GLU A 35 -0.61 15.35 -6.81
CA GLU A 35 -0.44 16.72 -6.32
C GLU A 35 0.89 16.93 -5.58
N GLY A 36 1.70 15.87 -5.40
CA GLY A 36 3.01 15.92 -4.75
C GLY A 36 2.91 16.34 -3.28
N LYS A 37 1.72 16.26 -2.70
CA LYS A 37 1.45 16.74 -1.34
C LYS A 37 1.98 15.78 -0.28
N ILE A 38 2.29 14.54 -0.68
CA ILE A 38 2.49 13.42 0.23
C ILE A 38 3.55 12.47 -0.34
N ASP A 39 4.53 12.12 0.48
CA ASP A 39 5.57 11.12 0.18
C ASP A 39 5.60 9.97 1.21
N GLU A 40 4.53 9.81 1.98
CA GLU A 40 4.47 8.81 3.04
C GLU A 40 4.19 7.40 2.47
N PRO A 41 4.95 6.37 2.90
CA PRO A 41 4.73 4.98 2.49
C PRO A 41 3.30 4.47 2.74
N GLU A 42 2.61 5.01 3.74
CA GLU A 42 1.25 4.63 4.09
C GLU A 42 0.25 4.87 2.96
N TYR A 43 0.43 5.93 2.16
CA TYR A 43 -0.48 6.24 1.06
C TYR A 43 -0.38 5.24 -0.08
N TRP A 44 0.85 4.88 -0.45
CA TRP A 44 1.10 3.82 -1.41
C TRP A 44 0.49 2.50 -0.94
N CYS A 45 0.57 2.20 0.37
CA CYS A 45 -0.06 1.02 0.95
C CYS A 45 -1.59 1.05 0.88
N ASN A 46 -2.22 2.20 1.16
CA ASN A 46 -3.67 2.35 1.14
C ASN A 46 -4.22 2.34 -0.29
N LEU A 47 -3.52 2.96 -1.24
CA LEU A 47 -3.83 2.88 -2.67
C LEU A 47 -3.74 1.44 -3.17
N ALA A 48 -2.64 0.75 -2.84
CA ALA A 48 -2.47 -0.66 -3.20
C ALA A 48 -3.59 -1.54 -2.62
N LYS A 49 -4.00 -1.29 -1.37
CA LYS A 49 -5.13 -1.99 -0.74
C LYS A 49 -6.44 -1.74 -1.50
N ALA A 50 -6.71 -0.51 -1.91
CA ALA A 50 -7.91 -0.18 -2.70
C ALA A 50 -7.90 -0.89 -4.07
N LEU A 51 -6.75 -0.90 -4.75
CA LEU A 51 -6.56 -1.58 -6.03
C LEU A 51 -6.68 -3.10 -5.91
N PHE A 52 -6.14 -3.68 -4.83
CA PHE A 52 -6.24 -5.10 -4.52
C PHE A 52 -7.71 -5.55 -4.41
N TYR A 53 -8.54 -4.80 -3.67
CA TYR A 53 -9.96 -5.13 -3.54
C TYR A 53 -10.77 -4.92 -4.82
N GLN A 54 -10.23 -4.19 -5.80
CA GLN A 54 -10.76 -4.07 -7.15
C GLN A 54 -10.21 -5.14 -8.11
N ALA A 55 -9.47 -6.13 -7.60
CA ALA A 55 -8.79 -7.16 -8.38
C ALA A 55 -7.75 -6.62 -9.38
N GLN A 56 -7.28 -5.37 -9.22
CA GLN A 56 -6.22 -4.78 -10.02
C GLN A 56 -4.85 -5.16 -9.43
N PHE A 57 -4.53 -6.46 -9.48
CA PHE A 57 -3.39 -7.04 -8.78
C PHE A 57 -2.05 -6.46 -9.22
N GLU A 58 -1.80 -6.32 -10.52
CA GLU A 58 -0.53 -5.76 -11.01
C GLU A 58 -0.31 -4.31 -10.53
N SER A 59 -1.37 -3.49 -10.56
CA SER A 59 -1.32 -2.10 -10.08
C SER A 59 -1.12 -2.04 -8.57
N ALA A 60 -1.79 -2.91 -7.82
CA ALA A 60 -1.61 -3.03 -6.37
C ALA A 60 -0.17 -3.42 -6.01
N LEU A 61 0.41 -4.37 -6.74
CA LEU A 61 1.78 -4.83 -6.55
C LEU A 61 2.78 -3.70 -6.77
N LYS A 62 2.64 -2.93 -7.86
CA LYS A 62 3.47 -1.74 -8.13
C LYS A 62 3.40 -0.75 -6.98
N CYS A 63 2.20 -0.46 -6.49
CA CYS A 63 2.01 0.47 -5.37
C CYS A 63 2.64 -0.05 -4.07
N TRP A 64 2.55 -1.34 -3.76
CA TRP A 64 3.24 -1.89 -2.59
C TRP A 64 4.76 -1.88 -2.73
N HIS A 65 5.32 -2.08 -3.92
CA HIS A 65 6.76 -1.92 -4.14
C HIS A 65 7.23 -0.47 -3.99
N GLU A 66 6.44 0.50 -4.45
CA GLU A 66 6.71 1.93 -4.21
C GLU A 66 6.68 2.27 -2.71
N ALA A 67 5.75 1.66 -1.95
CA ALA A 67 5.71 1.79 -0.51
C ALA A 67 6.95 1.17 0.16
N ALA A 68 7.34 -0.03 -0.27
CA ALA A 68 8.51 -0.74 0.24
C ALA A 68 9.83 -0.04 -0.10
N THR A 69 9.89 0.69 -1.20
CA THR A 69 11.07 1.51 -1.57
C THR A 69 11.28 2.66 -0.60
N ARG A 70 10.18 3.22 -0.07
CA ARG A 70 10.20 4.34 0.89
C ARG A 70 10.39 3.88 2.33
N ASP A 71 9.79 2.74 2.68
CA ASP A 71 9.92 2.12 4.00
C ASP A 71 10.26 0.63 3.84
N PRO A 72 11.54 0.31 3.55
CA PRO A 72 11.98 -1.06 3.34
C PRO A 72 11.95 -1.91 4.62
N THR A 73 11.90 -1.27 5.79
CA THR A 73 11.87 -1.93 7.09
C THR A 73 10.47 -2.40 7.50
N ASN A 74 9.42 -1.95 6.80
CA ASN A 74 8.06 -2.29 7.16
C ASN A 74 7.64 -3.67 6.67
N LYS A 75 7.77 -4.63 7.57
CA LYS A 75 7.39 -6.04 7.38
C LYS A 75 5.99 -6.21 6.80
N LYS A 76 5.03 -5.35 7.18
CA LYS A 76 3.64 -5.47 6.72
C LYS A 76 3.52 -5.29 5.21
N ILE A 77 4.38 -4.49 4.59
CA ILE A 77 4.38 -4.26 3.15
C ILE A 77 4.84 -5.52 2.41
N TRP A 78 5.95 -6.11 2.84
CA TRP A 78 6.48 -7.33 2.26
C TRP A 78 5.55 -8.53 2.42
N VAL A 79 4.86 -8.64 3.57
CA VAL A 79 3.81 -9.66 3.77
C VAL A 79 2.62 -9.46 2.82
N ARG A 80 2.26 -8.22 2.49
CA ARG A 80 1.21 -7.94 1.49
C ARG A 80 1.65 -8.33 0.08
N ILE A 81 2.88 -8.00 -0.29
CA ILE A 81 3.49 -8.39 -1.57
C ILE A 81 3.50 -9.92 -1.69
N SER A 82 3.98 -10.64 -0.67
CA SER A 82 4.01 -12.10 -0.68
C SER A 82 2.62 -12.72 -0.81
N ALA A 83 1.64 -12.19 -0.05
CA ALA A 83 0.26 -12.68 -0.12
C ALA A 83 -0.36 -12.47 -1.51
N LEU A 84 -0.01 -11.38 -2.20
CA LEU A 84 -0.48 -11.12 -3.55
C LEU A 84 0.15 -12.06 -4.58
N TYR A 85 1.45 -12.33 -4.49
CA TYR A 85 2.10 -13.32 -5.36
C TYR A 85 1.47 -14.72 -5.18
N ALA A 86 1.19 -15.13 -3.93
CA ALA A 86 0.48 -16.37 -3.66
C ALA A 86 -0.92 -16.40 -4.31
N LEU A 87 -1.66 -15.28 -4.24
CA LEU A 87 -2.96 -15.16 -4.89
C LEU A 87 -2.86 -15.25 -6.43
N MET A 88 -1.77 -14.77 -7.01
CA MET A 88 -1.49 -14.85 -8.45
C MET A 88 -0.96 -16.22 -8.88
N GLY A 89 -0.68 -17.13 -7.94
CA GLY A 89 -0.14 -18.46 -8.21
C GLY A 89 1.39 -18.51 -8.36
N ASP A 90 2.10 -17.45 -8.00
CA ASP A 90 3.56 -17.40 -8.00
C ASP A 90 4.09 -17.71 -6.59
N ASP A 91 4.06 -19.00 -6.25
CA ASP A 91 4.45 -19.49 -4.92
C ASP A 91 5.93 -19.25 -4.62
N ASP A 92 6.80 -19.29 -5.64
CA ASP A 92 8.23 -19.06 -5.49
C ASP A 92 8.51 -17.62 -5.01
N LEU A 93 7.90 -16.62 -5.67
CA LEU A 93 8.00 -15.23 -5.24
C LEU A 93 7.29 -15.00 -3.90
N ALA A 94 6.15 -15.64 -3.67
CA ALA A 94 5.45 -15.52 -2.39
C ALA A 94 6.34 -15.97 -1.22
N ILE A 95 6.96 -17.15 -1.32
CA ILE A 95 7.87 -17.67 -0.29
C ILE A 95 9.09 -16.76 -0.13
N TYR A 96 9.64 -16.26 -1.23
CA TYR A 96 10.78 -15.35 -1.20
C TYR A 96 10.47 -14.08 -0.40
N TYR A 97 9.39 -13.36 -0.73
CA TYR A 97 9.06 -12.10 -0.06
C TYR A 97 8.59 -12.30 1.38
N TYR A 98 7.93 -13.43 1.68
CA TYR A 98 7.57 -13.77 3.04
C TYR A 98 8.82 -13.98 3.92
N LYS A 99 9.81 -14.74 3.43
CA LYS A 99 11.10 -14.92 4.12
C LYS A 99 11.89 -13.62 4.24
N LEU A 100 11.81 -12.75 3.24
CA LEU A 100 12.42 -11.41 3.31
C LEU A 100 11.80 -10.62 4.48
N ALA A 101 10.48 -10.64 4.61
CA ALA A 101 9.76 -9.95 5.70
C ALA A 101 10.16 -10.47 7.10
N GLU A 102 10.35 -11.78 7.25
CA GLU A 102 10.76 -12.40 8.52
C GLU A 102 12.16 -11.97 8.97
N GLN A 103 13.09 -11.79 8.02
CA GLN A 103 14.47 -11.42 8.28
C GLN A 103 14.66 -9.93 8.64
N LEU A 104 13.65 -9.09 8.39
CA LEU A 104 13.74 -7.68 8.73
C LEU A 104 13.81 -7.48 10.26
N PRO A 105 14.48 -6.42 10.73
CA PRO A 105 14.49 -6.08 12.15
C PRO A 105 13.07 -5.80 12.65
N VAL A 106 12.79 -6.14 13.91
CA VAL A 106 11.55 -5.71 14.57
C VAL A 106 11.69 -4.21 14.83
N PRO A 107 10.72 -3.36 14.46
CA PRO A 107 10.78 -1.94 14.81
C PRO A 107 10.94 -1.81 16.32
N GLU A 108 11.95 -1.05 16.78
CA GLU A 108 12.07 -0.68 18.20
C GLU A 108 10.87 0.23 18.53
N GLU A 109 10.10 -0.14 19.56
CA GLU A 109 8.90 0.59 20.04
C GLU A 109 9.21 1.97 20.63
#